data_AF-A0A164YNJ0-F1
#
_entry.id   AF-A0A164YNJ0-F1
#
_cell.length_a   1.000
_cell.length_b   1.000
_cell.length_c   1.000
_cell.angle_alpha   90.00
_cell.angle_beta   90.00
_cell.angle_gamma   90.00
#
_symmetry.space_group_name_H-M   'P 1'
#
loop_
_entity.id
_entity.type
_entity.pdbx_description
1 polymer ?
#
loop_
_entity_poly.entity_id
_entity_poly.type
_entity_poly.pdbx_seq_one_letter_code
_entity_poly.pdbx_strand_id
1 'polypeptide(L)' 'MCVTTLYVCDEEERELGRQQASGACPYCGGKVEAIDVESKWRFCFLPFCSIVKRKFLCTLCSRRLVLYS' A
#
# COMPACT_ATOMS: atom_id res chain seq x y z
N MET A 1 -31.41 14.49 -0.35
CA MET A 1 -32.12 13.71 -1.38
C MET A 1 -31.07 13.32 -2.40
N CYS A 2 -30.48 12.13 -2.27
CA CYS A 2 -29.32 11.73 -3.07
C CYS A 2 -29.74 10.65 -4.06
N VAL A 3 -29.60 10.99 -5.34
CA VAL A 3 -30.07 10.25 -6.51
C VAL A 3 -29.24 8.98 -6.72
N THR A 4 -29.93 7.92 -7.07
CA THR A 4 -29.45 6.59 -7.39
C THR A 4 -28.79 6.55 -8.79
N THR A 5 -27.66 5.82 -8.87
CA THR A 5 -27.09 5.12 -10.04
C THR A 5 -25.93 5.78 -10.81
N LEU A 6 -24.70 5.27 -10.58
CA LEU A 6 -23.83 4.55 -11.53
C LEU A 6 -22.51 4.25 -10.79
N TYR A 7 -22.26 2.96 -10.51
CA TYR A 7 -21.10 2.51 -9.74
C TYR A 7 -19.80 2.71 -10.52
N VAL A 8 -19.03 3.73 -10.16
CA VAL A 8 -17.59 3.77 -10.40
C VAL A 8 -16.93 3.60 -9.03
N CYS A 9 -16.60 2.35 -8.69
CA CYS A 9 -15.76 2.06 -7.54
C CYS A 9 -14.32 2.39 -7.94
N ASP A 10 -13.90 3.63 -7.65
CA ASP A 10 -12.54 4.08 -7.95
C ASP A 10 -11.62 3.75 -6.76
N GLU A 11 -10.56 2.99 -7.02
CA GLU A 11 -9.47 2.73 -6.07
C GLU A 11 -8.26 3.57 -6.48
N GLU A 12 -7.98 4.64 -5.72
CA GLU A 12 -6.76 5.42 -5.91
C GLU A 12 -5.66 4.89 -4.99
N GLU A 13 -4.59 4.31 -5.56
CA GLU A 13 -3.35 4.04 -4.82
C GLU A 13 -2.41 5.26 -4.94
N ARG A 14 -1.97 5.80 -3.79
CA ARG A 14 -1.00 6.89 -3.72
C ARG A 14 0.17 6.49 -2.84
N GLU A 15 1.39 6.56 -3.37
CA GLU A 15 2.59 6.45 -2.55
C GLU A 15 2.70 7.68 -1.63
N LEU A 16 2.66 7.46 -0.32
CA LEU A 16 2.85 8.52 0.68
C LEU A 16 4.33 8.75 0.97
N GLY A 17 5.13 7.70 0.90
CA GLY A 17 6.57 7.80 1.15
C GLY A 17 7.29 6.47 1.10
N ARG A 18 8.61 6.57 1.00
CA ARG A 18 9.54 5.44 1.07
C ARG A 18 10.48 5.67 2.25
N GLN A 19 10.61 4.67 3.10
CA GLN A 19 11.46 4.70 4.28
C GLN A 19 12.33 3.46 4.29
N GLN A 20 13.60 3.59 4.66
CA GLN A 20 14.45 2.42 4.84
C GLN A 20 13.96 1.63 6.07
N ALA A 21 13.61 0.35 5.87
CA ALA A 21 13.17 -0.51 6.95
C ALA A 21 14.37 -1.06 7.72
N SER A 22 14.21 -1.21 9.03
CA SER A 22 15.13 -1.95 9.88
C SER A 22 15.01 -3.44 9.57
N GLY A 23 15.97 -3.98 8.81
CA GLY A 23 16.01 -5.40 8.47
C GLY A 23 16.85 -5.68 7.23
N ALA A 24 17.14 -6.96 7.03
CA ALA A 24 17.82 -7.47 5.85
C ALA A 24 16.90 -8.44 5.10
N CYS A 25 17.00 -8.46 3.77
CA CYS A 25 16.29 -9.41 2.94
C CYS A 25 16.76 -10.84 3.29
N PRO A 26 15.85 -11.75 3.65
CA PRO A 26 16.23 -13.12 4.03
C PRO A 26 16.82 -13.93 2.88
N TYR A 27 16.67 -13.46 1.63
CA TYR A 27 17.18 -14.16 0.45
C TYR A 27 18.59 -13.71 0.04
N CYS A 28 18.93 -12.44 0.21
CA CYS A 28 20.21 -11.89 -0.28
C CYS A 28 20.99 -11.06 0.75
N GLY A 29 20.46 -10.88 1.96
CA GLY A 29 21.04 -10.01 2.99
C GLY A 29 20.97 -8.50 2.68
N GLY A 30 20.32 -8.12 1.58
CA GLY A 30 20.22 -6.73 1.13
C GLY A 30 19.34 -5.86 2.01
N LYS A 31 19.50 -4.54 1.90
CA LYS A 31 18.65 -3.57 2.59
C LYS A 31 17.18 -3.71 2.13
N VAL A 32 16.27 -3.45 3.06
CA VAL A 32 14.83 -3.46 2.82
C VAL A 32 14.31 -2.02 2.89
N GLU A 33 13.46 -1.67 1.95
CA GLU A 33 12.72 -0.42 1.89
C GLU A 33 11.25 -0.71 2.20
N ALA A 34 10.68 0.08 3.11
CA ALA A 34 9.26 0.14 3.38
C ALA A 34 8.63 1.26 2.54
N ILE A 35 7.59 0.92 1.80
CA ILE A 35 6.82 1.83 0.96
C ILE A 35 5.43 1.93 1.57
N ASP A 36 5.08 3.11 2.04
CA ASP A 36 3.75 3.40 2.57
C ASP A 36 2.84 3.86 1.42
N VAL A 37 1.83 3.05 1.13
CA VAL A 37 0.84 3.29 0.07
C VAL A 37 -0.51 3.56 0.70
N GLU A 38 -1.07 4.71 0.46
CA GLU A 38 -2.44 5.05 0.80
C GLU A 38 -3.37 4.56 -0.31
N SER A 39 -4.23 3.60 0.01
CA SER A 39 -5.33 3.17 -0.85
C SER A 39 -6.59 3.92 -0.43
N LYS A 40 -7.07 4.82 -1.28
CA LYS A 40 -8.33 5.54 -1.07
C LYS A 40 -9.46 4.80 -1.77
N TRP A 41 -10.40 4.31 -0.97
CA TRP A 41 -11.57 3.62 -1.46
C TRP A 41 -12.76 4.56 -1.44
N ARG A 42 -13.23 4.94 -2.64
CA ARG A 42 -14.49 5.67 -2.81
C ARG A 42 -15.61 4.68 -3.07
N PHE A 43 -16.16 4.13 -1.99
CA PHE A 43 -17.41 3.40 -2.08
C PHE A 43 -18.57 4.38 -2.18
N CYS A 44 -19.44 4.21 -3.17
CA CYS A 44 -20.58 5.10 -3.44
C CYS A 44 -21.56 5.26 -2.25
N PHE A 45 -21.44 4.44 -1.19
CA PHE A 45 -22.35 4.37 -0.04
C PHE A 45 -21.67 4.35 1.33
N LEU A 46 -20.33 4.35 1.40
CA LEU A 46 -19.59 4.30 2.66
C LEU A 46 -18.77 5.57 2.85
N PRO A 47 -18.55 6.02 4.09
CA PRO A 47 -17.61 7.09 4.38
C PRO A 47 -16.25 6.75 3.76
N PHE A 48 -15.59 7.77 3.21
CA PHE A 48 -14.29 7.66 2.57
C PHE A 48 -13.30 6.89 3.46
N CYS A 49 -12.91 5.68 3.03
CA CYS A 49 -11.94 4.86 3.76
C CYS A 49 -10.58 4.97 3.07
N SER A 50 -9.65 5.68 3.69
CA SER A 50 -8.23 5.67 3.32
C SER A 50 -7.51 4.60 4.14
N ILE A 51 -7.13 3.50 3.49
CA ILE A 51 -6.35 2.42 4.11
C ILE A 51 -4.90 2.63 3.75
N VAL A 52 -4.04 2.87 4.75
CA VAL A 52 -2.60 2.91 4.53
C VAL A 52 -2.05 1.49 4.64
N LYS A 53 -1.47 0.99 3.54
CA LYS A 53 -0.80 -0.30 3.44
C LYS A 53 0.72 -0.08 3.35
N ARG A 54 1.48 -0.74 4.20
CA ARG A 54 2.95 -0.75 4.12
C ARG A 54 3.42 -1.96 3.31
N LYS A 55 4.12 -1.73 2.20
CA LYS A 55 4.75 -2.75 1.34
C LYS A 55 6.26 -2.77 1.65
N PHE A 56 6.89 -3.94 1.74
CA PHE A 56 8.35 -4.03 1.92
C PHE A 56 8.99 -4.57 0.65
N LEU A 57 10.06 -3.94 0.17
CA LEU A 57 10.84 -4.38 -0.99
C LEU A 57 12.33 -4.38 -0.68
N CYS A 58 13.04 -5.38 -1.17
CA CYS A 58 14.51 -5.35 -1.13
C CYS A 58 15.05 -4.43 -2.23
N THR A 59 16.00 -3.56 -1.89
CA THR A 59 16.62 -2.65 -2.88
C THR A 59 17.64 -3.35 -3.79
N LEU A 60 18.13 -4.54 -3.41
CA LEU A 60 19.10 -5.31 -4.21
C LEU A 60 18.43 -6.26 -5.19
N CYS A 61 17.50 -7.09 -4.71
CA CYS A 61 16.85 -8.11 -5.54
C CYS A 61 15.44 -7.72 -5.99
N SER A 62 14.97 -6.52 -5.63
CA SER A 62 13.62 -5.99 -5.93
C SER A 62 12.47 -6.91 -5.52
N ARG A 63 12.74 -7.93 -4.67
CA ARG A 63 11.70 -8.83 -4.17
C ARG A 63 10.85 -8.12 -3.15
N ARG A 64 9.53 -8.29 -3.31
CA ARG A 64 8.56 -7.93 -2.29
C ARG A 64 8.66 -8.89 -1.10
N LEU A 65 8.83 -8.33 0.08
CA LEU A 65 8.85 -9.03 1.35
C LEU A 65 7.47 -8.87 2.00
N VAL A 66 6.90 -9.99 2.44
CA VAL A 66 5.65 -10.04 3.21
C VAL A 66 6.04 -10.43 4.62
N LEU A 67 5.78 -9.55 5.59
CA LEU A 67 5.91 -9.89 6.99
C LEU A 67 4.74 -10.79 7.37
N TYR A 68 5.03 -12.06 7.68
CA TYR A 68 4.07 -12.95 8.33
C TYR A 68 4.31 -12.80 9.83
N SER A 69 3.43 -12.07 10.51
CA SER A 69 3.40 -11.93 11.98
C SER A 69 2.57 -13.04 12.61
#